data_AF-A0A959AGR0-F1
#
_entry.id   AF-A0A959AGR0-F1
#
_cell.length_a   1.000
_cell.length_b   1.000
_cell.length_c   1.000
_cell.angle_alpha   90.00
_cell.angle_beta   90.00
_cell.angle_gamma   90.00
#
_symmetry.space_group_name_H-M   'P 1'
#
loop_
_entity.id
_entity.type
_entity.pdbx_description
1 polymer ?
#
loop_
_entity_poly.entity_id
_entity_poly.type
_entity_poly.pdbx_seq_one_letter_code
_entity_poly.pdbx_strand_id
1 'polypeptide(L)'
;ASNYENRVSQEMLAGLKQLNVNYRNESEPTRMIVISDGDVAANFVRDPNAKEWYPLGYNRFEGSTYANKDLMLNAIEYLIDPNGVIEARAKEVKLRLLDTVKARKEQTQWRLINIAVPLLFLGLFGWFFNWRRKRRYAR
;
A
#
# COMPACT_ATOMS: atom_id res chain seq x y z
N ALA A 1 12.93 -7.96 23.60
CA ALA A 1 12.86 -8.46 24.99
C ALA A 1 11.46 -9.00 25.24
N SER A 2 11.33 -10.29 25.58
CA SER A 2 10.04 -10.91 25.88
C SER A 2 9.52 -10.46 27.25
N ASN A 3 8.19 -10.30 27.38
CA ASN A 3 7.56 -10.03 28.68
C ASN A 3 7.77 -11.16 29.71
N TYR A 4 8.21 -12.33 29.25
CA TYR A 4 8.51 -13.50 30.07
C TYR A 4 10.02 -13.69 30.31
N GLU A 5 10.85 -12.77 29.80
CA GLU A 5 12.28 -12.79 30.06
C GLU A 5 12.53 -12.70 31.58
N ASN A 6 13.36 -13.62 32.09
CA ASN A 6 13.63 -13.80 33.53
C ASN A 6 12.44 -14.20 34.41
N ARG A 7 11.32 -14.64 33.83
CA ARG A 7 10.13 -15.14 34.56
C ARG A 7 9.89 -16.64 34.41
N VAL A 8 10.81 -17.36 33.76
CA VAL A 8 10.73 -18.80 33.55
C VAL A 8 11.39 -19.52 34.72
N SER A 9 10.66 -20.40 35.41
CA SER A 9 11.21 -21.19 36.51
C SER A 9 12.11 -22.33 36.00
N GLN A 10 13.02 -22.80 36.86
CA GLN A 10 13.92 -23.91 36.55
C GLN A 10 13.15 -25.21 36.22
N GLU A 11 12.02 -25.44 36.88
CA GLU A 11 11.12 -26.57 36.60
C GLU A 11 10.53 -26.48 35.18
N MET A 12 10.13 -25.28 34.76
CA MET A 12 9.58 -25.04 33.43
C MET A 12 10.67 -25.24 32.36
N LEU A 13 11.90 -24.80 32.61
CA LEU A 13 13.05 -25.06 31.75
C LEU A 13 13.39 -26.56 31.65
N ALA A 14 13.30 -27.29 32.76
CA ALA A 14 13.51 -28.74 32.78
C ALA A 14 12.42 -29.46 31.97
N GLY A 15 11.15 -29.06 32.11
CA GLY A 15 10.04 -29.57 31.30
C GLY A 15 10.20 -29.30 29.81
N LEU A 16 10.62 -28.08 29.43
CA LEU A 16 10.90 -27.74 28.03
C LEU A 16 12.03 -28.59 27.44
N LYS A 17 13.11 -28.83 28.21
CA LYS A 17 14.20 -29.74 27.80
C LYS A 17 13.72 -31.17 27.61
N GLN A 18 12.81 -31.66 28.46
CA GLN A 18 12.23 -32.99 28.32
C GLN A 18 11.37 -33.13 27.04
N LEU A 19 10.74 -32.03 26.62
CA LEU A 19 9.97 -31.94 25.37
C LEU A 19 10.84 -31.65 24.14
N ASN A 20 12.16 -31.54 24.29
CA ASN A 20 13.11 -31.14 23.25
C ASN A 20 12.76 -29.77 22.62
N VAL A 21 12.23 -28.85 23.42
CA VAL A 21 11.91 -27.48 23.01
C VAL A 21 12.85 -26.51 23.74
N ASN A 22 13.49 -25.62 23.00
CA ASN A 22 14.32 -24.56 23.57
C ASN A 22 13.47 -23.33 23.92
N TYR A 23 13.71 -22.76 25.10
CA TYR A 23 13.14 -21.46 25.44
C TYR A 23 13.67 -20.38 24.48
N ARG A 24 12.77 -19.53 23.98
CA ARG A 24 13.09 -18.37 23.16
C ARG A 24 12.69 -17.10 23.91
N ASN A 25 13.64 -16.21 24.13
CA ASN A 25 13.41 -14.90 24.75
C ASN A 25 12.93 -13.85 23.72
N GLU A 26 12.90 -14.20 22.44
CA GLU A 26 12.42 -13.37 21.34
C GLU A 26 11.58 -14.20 20.37
N SER A 27 10.53 -13.59 19.84
CA SER A 27 9.69 -14.20 18.81
C SER A 27 10.30 -13.94 17.43
N GLU A 28 10.14 -14.89 16.52
CA GLU A 28 10.29 -14.60 15.10
C GLU A 28 9.30 -13.50 14.67
N PRO A 29 9.56 -12.77 13.58
CA PRO A 29 8.59 -11.82 13.02
C PRO A 29 7.25 -12.52 12.73
N THR A 30 6.19 -12.10 13.44
CA THR A 30 4.83 -12.58 13.24
C THR A 30 3.91 -11.45 12.84
N ARG A 31 2.72 -11.78 12.33
CA ARG A 31 1.70 -10.82 11.92
C ARG A 31 0.40 -11.15 12.63
N MET A 32 -0.31 -10.11 13.07
CA MET A 32 -1.60 -10.22 13.73
C MET A 32 -2.51 -9.10 13.25
N ILE A 33 -3.78 -9.43 13.02
CA ILE A 33 -4.83 -8.45 12.74
C ILE A 33 -5.87 -8.58 13.85
N VAL A 34 -6.24 -7.46 14.44
CA VAL A 34 -7.25 -7.39 15.51
C VAL A 34 -8.42 -6.57 15.00
N ILE A 35 -9.62 -7.17 15.02
CA ILE A 35 -10.87 -6.50 14.66
C ILE A 35 -11.77 -6.52 15.89
N SER A 36 -12.29 -5.34 16.26
CA SER A 36 -13.08 -5.16 17.48
C SER A 36 -14.51 -5.71 17.38
N ASP A 37 -15.02 -5.87 16.16
CA ASP A 37 -16.40 -6.30 15.90
C ASP A 37 -16.42 -7.45 14.88
N GLY A 38 -17.12 -8.53 15.22
CA GLY A 38 -17.24 -9.75 14.41
C GLY A 38 -18.21 -9.61 13.23
N ASP A 39 -19.10 -8.62 13.24
CA ASP A 39 -20.09 -8.43 12.17
C ASP A 39 -19.43 -8.10 10.82
N VAL A 40 -18.16 -7.66 10.83
CA VAL A 40 -17.36 -7.42 9.62
C VAL A 40 -17.31 -8.64 8.69
N ALA A 41 -17.35 -9.85 9.27
CA ALA A 41 -17.24 -11.13 8.57
C ALA A 41 -18.58 -11.88 8.48
N ALA A 42 -19.68 -11.25 8.91
CA ALA A 42 -21.00 -11.86 8.94
C ALA A 42 -21.79 -11.62 7.64
N ASN A 43 -22.52 -12.65 7.20
CA ASN A 43 -23.47 -12.56 6.10
C ASN A 43 -24.90 -12.62 6.64
N PHE A 44 -25.76 -11.72 6.16
CA PHE A 44 -27.18 -11.80 6.46
C PHE A 44 -27.82 -12.97 5.70
N VAL A 45 -28.65 -13.76 6.39
CA VAL A 45 -29.44 -14.83 5.78
C VAL A 45 -30.58 -14.22 4.99
N ARG A 46 -30.71 -14.60 3.72
CA ARG A 46 -31.81 -14.18 2.84
C ARG A 46 -33.01 -15.11 3.00
N ASP A 47 -32.75 -16.41 2.86
CA ASP A 47 -33.75 -17.46 3.01
C ASP A 47 -33.13 -18.66 3.74
N PRO A 48 -33.55 -18.94 4.99
CA PRO A 48 -33.06 -20.09 5.75
C PRO A 48 -33.42 -21.44 5.12
N ASN A 49 -34.60 -21.55 4.51
CA ASN A 49 -35.10 -22.80 3.93
C ASN A 49 -34.36 -23.14 2.63
N ALA A 50 -34.10 -22.12 1.81
CA ALA A 50 -33.31 -22.26 0.59
C ALA A 50 -31.79 -22.25 0.82
N LYS A 51 -31.34 -22.03 2.07
CA LYS A 51 -29.92 -21.88 2.46
C LYS A 51 -29.21 -20.78 1.66
N GLU A 52 -29.85 -19.62 1.56
CA GLU A 52 -29.33 -18.48 0.83
C GLU A 52 -28.87 -17.36 1.77
N TRP A 53 -27.73 -16.76 1.45
CA TRP A 53 -27.16 -15.63 2.19
C TRP A 53 -26.73 -14.52 1.23
N TYR A 54 -26.77 -13.28 1.72
CA TYR A 54 -26.26 -12.13 0.99
C TYR A 54 -24.73 -12.17 0.88
N PRO A 55 -24.13 -11.55 -0.14
CA PRO A 55 -22.68 -11.43 -0.23
C PRO A 55 -22.10 -10.62 0.94
N LEU A 56 -20.84 -10.88 1.29
CA LEU A 56 -20.20 -10.26 2.46
C LEU A 56 -20.03 -8.76 2.24
N GLY A 57 -20.47 -7.95 3.21
CA GLY A 57 -20.50 -6.49 3.12
C GLY A 57 -21.75 -5.90 2.48
N TYR A 58 -22.73 -6.70 2.05
CA TYR A 58 -23.99 -6.16 1.52
C TYR A 58 -24.86 -5.56 2.62
N ASN A 59 -25.17 -4.27 2.50
CA ASN A 59 -26.13 -3.57 3.35
C ASN A 59 -27.50 -3.52 2.67
N ARG A 60 -28.46 -4.27 3.21
CA ARG A 60 -29.85 -4.34 2.70
C ARG A 60 -30.63 -3.03 2.81
N PHE A 61 -30.28 -2.18 3.78
CA PHE A 61 -31.00 -0.92 4.02
C PHE A 61 -30.61 0.15 3.00
N GLU A 62 -29.36 0.11 2.55
CA GLU A 62 -28.79 1.08 1.59
C GLU A 62 -28.70 0.51 0.16
N GLY A 63 -28.98 -0.79 -0.01
CA GLY A 63 -28.83 -1.49 -1.29
C GLY A 63 -27.41 -1.50 -1.84
N SER A 64 -26.41 -1.26 -0.99
CA SER A 64 -25.01 -1.04 -1.36
C SER A 64 -24.10 -2.11 -0.75
N THR A 65 -23.06 -2.50 -1.48
CA THR A 65 -22.07 -3.49 -1.02
C THR A 65 -20.78 -2.79 -0.59
N TYR A 66 -20.43 -2.95 0.68
CA TYR A 66 -19.17 -2.52 1.25
C TYR A 66 -18.03 -3.50 0.96
N ALA A 67 -16.79 -3.03 1.04
CA ALA A 67 -15.58 -3.78 0.73
C ALA A 67 -15.15 -4.78 1.83
N ASN A 68 -16.07 -5.31 2.64
CA ASN A 68 -15.76 -6.25 3.72
C ASN A 68 -15.12 -7.53 3.18
N LYS A 69 -15.62 -8.05 2.05
CA LYS A 69 -15.03 -9.22 1.39
C LYS A 69 -13.58 -8.97 1.01
N ASP A 70 -13.29 -7.84 0.38
CA ASP A 70 -11.94 -7.49 -0.05
C ASP A 70 -11.02 -7.27 1.16
N LEU A 71 -11.52 -6.61 2.22
CA LEU A 71 -10.79 -6.45 3.47
C LEU A 71 -10.40 -7.81 4.05
N MET A 72 -11.33 -8.76 4.15
CA MET A 72 -11.04 -10.10 4.69
C MET A 72 -10.06 -10.88 3.82
N LEU A 73 -10.21 -10.83 2.50
CA LEU A 73 -9.29 -11.51 1.58
C LEU A 73 -7.88 -10.94 1.69
N ASN A 74 -7.74 -9.61 1.69
CA ASN A 74 -6.44 -8.95 1.84
C ASN A 74 -5.82 -9.20 3.23
N ALA A 75 -6.65 -9.26 4.29
CA ALA A 75 -6.21 -9.59 5.63
C ALA A 75 -5.64 -11.01 5.71
N ILE A 76 -6.34 -11.99 5.12
CA ILE A 76 -5.86 -13.38 5.06
C ILE A 76 -4.57 -13.45 4.23
N GLU A 77 -4.56 -12.83 3.03
CA GLU A 77 -3.37 -12.80 2.16
C GLU A 77 -2.17 -12.22 2.91
N TYR A 78 -2.35 -11.13 3.65
CA TYR A 78 -1.30 -10.49 4.43
C TYR A 78 -0.76 -11.39 5.55
N LEU A 79 -1.62 -12.20 6.17
CA LEU A 79 -1.21 -13.12 7.23
C LEU A 79 -0.47 -14.34 6.70
N ILE A 80 -0.74 -14.78 5.46
CA ILE A 80 -0.14 -15.98 4.87
C ILE A 80 1.03 -15.71 3.92
N ASP A 81 1.16 -14.51 3.33
CA ASP A 81 2.18 -14.22 2.31
C ASP A 81 3.49 -13.67 2.92
N PRO A 82 4.58 -14.45 2.99
CA PRO A 82 5.86 -13.96 3.51
C PRO A 82 6.56 -12.95 2.58
N ASN A 83 6.20 -12.89 1.29
CA ASN A 83 6.98 -12.22 0.24
C ASN A 83 6.49 -10.81 -0.14
N GLY A 84 5.39 -10.32 0.46
CA GLY A 84 4.93 -8.94 0.28
C GLY A 84 4.38 -8.64 -1.13
N VAL A 85 3.88 -9.66 -1.85
CA VAL A 85 3.33 -9.49 -3.21
C VAL A 85 2.10 -8.55 -3.20
N ILE A 86 1.41 -8.46 -2.05
CA ILE A 86 0.32 -7.51 -1.82
C ILE A 86 0.78 -6.06 -1.98
N GLU A 87 2.02 -5.70 -1.61
CA GLU A 87 2.52 -4.33 -1.76
C GLU A 87 2.60 -3.93 -3.24
N ALA A 88 2.81 -4.89 -4.15
CA ALA A 88 2.79 -4.63 -5.58
C ALA A 88 1.37 -4.38 -6.14
N ARG A 89 0.31 -4.72 -5.39
CA ARG A 89 -1.10 -4.47 -5.81
C ARG A 89 -1.59 -3.04 -5.50
N ALA A 90 -0.78 -2.19 -4.88
CA ALA A 90 -1.23 -0.88 -4.43
C ALA A 90 -0.90 0.27 -5.39
N LYS A 91 -1.72 0.45 -6.44
CA LYS A 91 -2.29 1.76 -6.82
C LYS A 91 -3.23 1.58 -8.01
N GLU A 92 -4.51 1.33 -7.74
CA GLU A 92 -5.51 1.99 -8.57
C GLU A 92 -5.35 3.48 -8.29
N VAL A 93 -4.50 4.14 -9.08
CA VAL A 93 -4.52 5.61 -9.17
C VAL A 93 -5.91 5.90 -9.69
N LYS A 94 -6.84 6.22 -8.78
CA LYS A 94 -8.08 6.89 -9.18
C LYS A 94 -7.62 8.14 -9.90
N LEU A 95 -7.64 8.08 -11.23
CA LEU A 95 -7.33 9.22 -12.08
C LEU A 95 -8.33 10.28 -11.66
N ARG A 96 -7.88 11.24 -10.84
CA ARG A 96 -8.68 12.43 -10.59
C ARG A 96 -8.82 13.06 -11.95
N LEU A 97 -10.07 13.17 -12.42
CA LEU A 97 -10.36 13.80 -13.70
C LEU A 97 -9.68 15.16 -13.70
N LEU A 98 -9.00 15.47 -14.82
CA LEU A 98 -8.36 16.76 -15.00
C LEU A 98 -9.42 17.85 -14.81
N ASP A 99 -9.16 18.80 -13.92
CA ASP A 99 -10.00 19.98 -13.77
C ASP A 99 -9.93 20.80 -15.06
N THR A 100 -10.93 20.61 -15.92
CA THR A 100 -10.99 21.21 -17.25
C THR A 100 -11.14 22.74 -17.19
N VAL A 101 -11.69 23.28 -16.10
CA VAL A 101 -11.85 24.72 -15.89
C VAL A 101 -10.50 25.34 -15.57
N LYS A 102 -9.76 24.76 -14.62
CA LYS A 102 -8.40 25.20 -14.29
C LYS A 102 -7.46 25.03 -15.48
N ALA A 103 -7.52 23.90 -16.17
CA ALA A 103 -6.67 23.60 -17.33
C ALA A 103 -6.88 24.62 -18.47
N ARG A 104 -8.12 25.06 -18.72
CA ARG A 104 -8.40 26.13 -19.69
C ARG A 104 -7.88 27.48 -19.22
N LYS A 105 -8.07 27.82 -17.94
CA LYS A 105 -7.62 29.10 -17.38
C LYS A 105 -6.10 29.26 -17.46
N GLU A 106 -5.34 28.19 -17.21
CA GLU A 106 -3.87 28.21 -17.18
C GLU A 106 -3.22 27.84 -18.52
N GLN A 107 -4.00 27.53 -19.56
CA GLN A 107 -3.52 26.98 -20.83
C GLN A 107 -2.40 27.82 -21.46
N THR A 108 -2.54 29.15 -21.45
CA THR A 108 -1.55 30.07 -22.03
C THR A 108 -0.22 30.03 -21.28
N GLN A 109 -0.25 29.97 -19.94
CA GLN A 109 0.96 29.86 -19.13
C GLN A 109 1.71 28.57 -19.45
N TRP A 110 1.01 27.44 -19.47
CA TRP A 110 1.61 26.14 -19.78
C TRP A 110 2.15 26.05 -21.22
N ARG A 111 1.46 26.67 -22.19
CA ARG A 111 1.96 26.77 -23.57
C ARG A 111 3.25 27.59 -23.64
N LEU A 112 3.31 28.74 -22.98
CA LEU A 112 4.49 29.59 -22.97
C LEU A 112 5.69 28.88 -22.32
N ILE A 113 5.49 28.20 -21.20
CA ILE A 113 6.56 27.43 -20.53
C ILE A 113 7.12 26.36 -21.48
N ASN A 114 6.25 25.57 -22.13
CA ASN A 114 6.68 24.49 -23.02
C ASN A 114 7.39 24.98 -24.30
N ILE A 115 7.17 26.23 -24.72
CA ILE A 115 7.88 26.82 -25.86
C ILE A 115 9.16 27.52 -25.41
N ALA A 116 9.09 28.34 -24.35
CA ALA A 116 10.20 29.17 -23.90
C ALA A 116 11.34 28.33 -23.30
N VAL A 117 11.03 27.27 -22.55
CA VAL A 117 12.04 26.45 -21.87
C VAL A 117 12.97 25.75 -22.87
N PRO A 118 12.49 25.01 -23.89
CA PRO A 118 13.38 24.40 -24.89
C PRO A 118 14.20 25.40 -25.69
N LEU A 119 13.61 26.55 -26.04
CA LEU A 119 14.30 27.61 -26.78
C LEU A 119 15.41 28.26 -25.95
N LEU A 120 15.17 28.53 -24.67
CA LEU A 120 16.21 28.99 -23.75
C LEU A 120 17.33 27.96 -23.62
N PHE A 121 16.98 26.68 -23.51
CA PHE A 121 17.96 25.60 -23.42
C PHE A 121 18.87 25.54 -24.66
N LEU A 122 18.28 25.61 -25.85
CA LEU A 122 19.00 25.68 -27.12
C LEU A 122 19.90 26.93 -27.19
N GLY A 123 19.38 28.09 -26.78
CA GLY A 123 20.13 29.34 -26.76
C GLY A 123 21.35 29.28 -25.83
N LEU A 124 21.16 28.77 -24.60
CA LEU A 124 22.23 28.58 -23.63
C LEU A 124 23.27 27.59 -24.12
N PHE A 125 22.84 26.47 -24.71
CA PHE A 125 23.75 25.48 -25.29
C PHE A 125 24.57 26.08 -26.44
N GLY A 126 23.92 26.80 -27.36
CA GLY A 126 24.59 27.46 -28.47
C GLY A 126 25.59 28.51 -28.01
N TRP A 127 25.23 29.32 -27.01
CA TRP A 127 26.13 30.30 -26.40
C TRP A 127 27.33 29.64 -25.73
N PHE A 128 27.10 28.62 -24.89
CA PHE A 128 28.16 27.88 -24.21
C PHE A 128 29.10 27.19 -25.20
N PHE A 129 28.55 26.54 -26.23
CA PHE A 129 29.32 25.90 -27.28
C PHE A 129 30.20 26.90 -28.04
N ASN A 130 29.64 28.04 -28.44
CA ASN A 130 30.38 29.07 -29.16
C ASN A 130 31.47 29.71 -28.28
N TRP A 131 31.17 29.98 -27.00
CA TRP A 131 32.15 30.47 -26.02
C TRP A 131 33.32 29.50 -25.83
N ARG A 132 33.03 28.19 -25.67
CA ARG A 132 34.06 27.15 -25.56
C ARG A 132 34.86 27.00 -26.84
N ARG A 133 34.21 27.10 -28.01
CA ARG A 133 34.88 27.07 -29.32
C ARG A 133 35.86 28.24 -29.47
N LYS A 134 35.42 29.47 -29.18
CA LYS A 134 36.30 30.66 -29.22
C LYS A 134 37.51 30.51 -28.29
N ARG A 135 37.33 29.97 -27.08
CA ARG A 135 38.44 29.75 -26.14
C ARG A 135 39.45 28.68 -26.57
N ARG A 136 39.03 27.67 -27.33
CA ARG A 136 39.90 26.55 -27.75
C ARG A 136 40.50 26.68 -29.15
N TYR A 137 39.84 27.39 -30.06
CA TYR A 137 40.19 27.40 -31.49
C TYR A 137 40.36 28.79 -32.11
N ALA A 138 40.14 29.89 -31.37
CA ALA A 138 40.39 31.25 -31.87
C ALA A 138 41.75 31.81 -31.41
N ARG A 139 42.79 30.98 -31.52
CA ARG A 139 44.18 31.39 -31.71
C ARG A 139 44.61 30.91 -33.07
#